data_AF-A0A2K4FF22-F1
#
_entry.id   AF-A0A2K4FF22-F1
#
_cell.length_a   1.000
_cell.length_b   1.000
_cell.length_c   1.000
_cell.angle_alpha   90.00
_cell.angle_beta   90.00
_cell.angle_gamma   90.00
#
_symmetry.space_group_name_H-M   'P 1'
#
loop_
_entity.id
_entity.type
_entity.pdbx_description
1 polymer ?
#
loop_
_entity_poly.entity_id
_entity_poly.type
_entity_poly.pdbx_seq_one_letter_code
_entity_poly.pdbx_strand_id
1 'polypeptide(L)'
;MNSSNQYDSKKISPVFIYSAIIVAIVVILGAVFPAKFGDVTDTIKLWITDKLGWYYLILTTIIVFFCIFLIFSPIGKLKLGKPNDKPEFNTISWFAMLFSAGMGIGLVFYGAAEPMGHFINPPTGDAKSAHAYTESLRATFFHWGFHAWAIYGVVALALAYAQFRKGEPGLISRTLRPILGNKVEGPIGIIVDVLAVFATLVGVAVSLGMGALQINGGLHYLFGVPNNEWVQAIIIVVVTILFIASAWSGLSKGIQYLSNLNISLGAILMVAVLIIGPTVLILNFMTSSIGHLFNSFLLNTFDSAPLDGQKRGWMTTWTFYYWGWWLSWSPFVGIFIARVSKGRSIREFIAGVLLVPALVSFVWFSVFGVLGIQTGKAHQELFKISPETQLFGVFHHLPMGMALSIIALVLIGSFFITSADSATFVLGMQTSFGTLEPRNTIKVSWGIAQALIAFILLLAGGGDGSQALNAIQSAAIISALPFSIVVILMMISFYKDANQERKFLGLTLTPNKHRLQEYVQYQQQDYEDDILEKREARRNAEKQK
;
A
#
# COMPACT_ATOMS: atom_id res chain seq x y z
N MET A 1 -16.38 6.69 -25.78
CA MET A 1 -17.66 7.06 -25.17
C MET A 1 -18.73 6.18 -25.78
N ASN A 2 -19.31 5.26 -25.02
CA ASN A 2 -20.56 4.58 -25.38
C ASN A 2 -21.37 4.42 -24.09
N SER A 3 -22.60 4.89 -24.16
CA SER A 3 -23.61 4.96 -23.10
C SER A 3 -24.21 3.59 -22.82
N SER A 4 -23.93 3.03 -21.65
CA SER A 4 -24.83 2.08 -20.97
C SER A 4 -24.43 2.03 -19.50
N ASN A 5 -25.40 2.31 -18.61
CA ASN A 5 -25.29 2.48 -17.16
C ASN A 5 -24.75 3.84 -16.67
N GLN A 6 -25.38 4.95 -17.09
CA GLN A 6 -25.55 6.05 -16.14
C GLN A 6 -26.49 5.55 -15.04
N TYR A 7 -25.93 4.94 -13.99
CA TYR A 7 -26.65 4.75 -12.74
C TYR A 7 -27.22 6.11 -12.34
N ASP A 8 -28.54 6.19 -12.16
CA ASP A 8 -29.21 7.42 -11.79
C ASP A 8 -28.52 8.00 -10.56
N SER A 9 -27.83 9.14 -10.76
CA SER A 9 -27.03 9.78 -9.72
C SER A 9 -27.86 10.04 -8.46
N LYS A 10 -29.20 10.06 -8.58
CA LYS A 10 -30.17 10.28 -7.49
C LYS A 10 -30.29 9.13 -6.49
N LYS A 11 -29.98 7.89 -6.85
CA LYS A 11 -30.23 6.74 -5.97
C LYS A 11 -29.06 6.49 -5.03
N ILE A 12 -29.33 6.45 -3.72
CA ILE A 12 -28.34 6.03 -2.72
C ILE A 12 -28.06 4.53 -2.91
N SER A 13 -26.78 4.15 -2.97
CA SER A 13 -26.38 2.75 -3.11
C SER A 13 -26.72 1.95 -1.86
N PRO A 14 -27.17 0.69 -1.97
CA PRO A 14 -27.24 -0.24 -0.84
C PRO A 14 -25.90 -0.34 -0.09
N VAL A 15 -24.78 -0.28 -0.81
CA VAL A 15 -23.42 -0.30 -0.22
C VAL A 15 -23.23 0.90 0.71
N PHE A 16 -23.70 2.09 0.32
CA PHE A 16 -23.64 3.28 1.18
C PHE A 16 -24.42 3.05 2.48
N ILE A 17 -25.67 2.58 2.37
CA ILE A 17 -26.57 2.40 3.51
C ILE A 17 -26.00 1.39 4.51
N TYR A 18 -25.63 0.20 4.04
CA TYR A 18 -25.11 -0.85 4.92
C TYR A 18 -23.77 -0.46 5.55
N SER A 19 -22.88 0.15 4.77
CA SER A 19 -21.59 0.62 5.30
C SER A 19 -21.79 1.73 6.34
N ALA A 20 -22.69 2.68 6.08
CA ALA A 20 -22.98 3.77 7.01
C ALA A 20 -23.58 3.25 8.33
N ILE A 21 -24.46 2.24 8.28
CA ILE A 21 -25.02 1.59 9.47
C ILE A 21 -23.93 0.91 10.28
N ILE A 22 -23.07 0.09 9.64
CA ILE A 22 -21.97 -0.62 10.33
C ILE A 22 -21.03 0.40 10.99
N VAL A 23 -20.67 1.44 10.27
CA VAL A 23 -19.77 2.48 10.78
C VAL A 23 -20.41 3.25 11.92
N ALA A 24 -21.69 3.62 11.81
CA ALA A 24 -22.40 4.28 12.90
C ALA A 24 -22.43 3.42 14.16
N ILE A 25 -22.68 2.11 14.04
CA ILE A 25 -22.65 1.17 15.17
C ILE A 25 -21.25 1.15 15.81
N VAL A 26 -20.19 1.00 15.01
CA VAL A 26 -18.80 0.97 15.51
C VAL A 26 -18.44 2.28 16.21
N VAL A 27 -18.79 3.42 15.63
CA VAL A 27 -18.54 4.75 16.22
C VAL A 27 -19.31 4.92 17.52
N ILE A 28 -20.59 4.54 17.58
CA ILE A 28 -21.40 4.63 18.80
C ILE A 28 -20.82 3.74 19.89
N LEU A 29 -20.46 2.49 19.58
CA LEU A 29 -19.86 1.58 20.56
C LEU A 29 -18.52 2.11 21.09
N GLY A 30 -17.65 2.61 20.20
CA GLY A 30 -16.37 3.20 20.59
C GLY A 30 -16.51 4.50 21.39
N ALA A 31 -17.52 5.33 21.08
CA ALA A 31 -17.76 6.58 21.79
C ALA A 31 -18.41 6.37 23.17
N VAL A 32 -19.36 5.42 23.28
CA VAL A 32 -20.09 5.16 24.53
C VAL A 32 -19.28 4.28 25.49
N PHE A 33 -18.49 3.33 24.96
CA PHE A 33 -17.72 2.37 25.75
C PHE A 33 -16.24 2.30 25.34
N PRO A 34 -15.47 3.41 25.41
CA PRO A 34 -14.11 3.49 24.86
C PRO A 34 -13.15 2.46 25.46
N ALA A 35 -13.11 2.32 26.80
CA ALA A 35 -12.22 1.37 27.46
C ALA A 35 -12.54 -0.09 27.06
N LYS A 36 -13.82 -0.49 27.15
CA LYS A 36 -14.25 -1.84 26.72
C LYS A 36 -14.01 -2.08 25.23
N PHE A 37 -14.17 -1.06 24.40
CA PHE A 37 -13.88 -1.15 22.97
C PHE A 37 -12.38 -1.40 22.74
N GLY A 38 -11.51 -0.70 23.46
CA GLY A 38 -10.06 -0.95 23.48
C GLY A 38 -9.73 -2.40 23.88
N ASP A 39 -10.25 -2.86 25.02
CA ASP A 39 -9.99 -4.21 25.55
C ASP A 39 -10.45 -5.32 24.58
N VAL A 40 -11.65 -5.17 24.02
CA VAL A 40 -12.22 -6.16 23.08
C VAL A 40 -11.40 -6.19 21.79
N THR A 41 -11.05 -5.02 21.24
CA THR A 41 -10.26 -4.97 20.00
C THR A 41 -8.84 -5.50 20.21
N ASP A 42 -8.19 -5.21 21.35
CA ASP A 42 -6.89 -5.79 21.68
C ASP A 42 -6.97 -7.32 21.84
N THR A 43 -8.00 -7.82 22.52
CA THR A 43 -8.23 -9.27 22.66
C THR A 43 -8.38 -9.97 21.31
N ILE A 44 -9.17 -9.39 20.40
CA ILE A 44 -9.35 -9.93 19.04
C ILE A 44 -8.03 -9.85 18.27
N LYS A 45 -7.29 -8.73 18.35
CA LYS A 45 -5.98 -8.60 17.72
C LYS A 45 -5.02 -9.68 18.21
N LEU A 46 -4.91 -9.88 19.52
CA LEU A 46 -4.03 -10.90 20.10
C LEU A 46 -4.43 -12.31 19.66
N TRP A 47 -5.73 -12.61 19.58
CA TRP A 47 -6.20 -13.88 19.03
C TRP A 47 -5.84 -14.06 17.55
N ILE A 48 -6.06 -13.04 16.71
CA ILE A 48 -5.72 -13.08 15.28
C ILE A 48 -4.20 -13.27 15.12
N THR A 49 -3.40 -12.47 15.81
CA THR A 49 -1.95 -12.53 15.70
C THR A 49 -1.41 -13.86 16.21
N ASP A 50 -1.92 -14.40 17.32
CA ASP A 50 -1.53 -15.70 17.87
C ASP A 50 -1.89 -16.86 16.92
N LYS A 51 -3.16 -16.96 16.51
CA LYS A 51 -3.69 -18.12 15.76
C LYS A 51 -3.49 -18.03 14.25
N LEU A 52 -3.51 -16.82 13.69
CA LEU A 52 -3.50 -16.56 12.25
C LEU A 52 -2.27 -15.75 11.80
N GLY A 53 -1.27 -15.52 12.66
CA GLY A 53 -0.02 -14.85 12.26
C GLY A 53 0.67 -15.50 11.06
N TRP A 54 0.72 -16.84 11.03
CA TRP A 54 1.25 -17.60 9.90
C TRP A 54 0.45 -17.37 8.60
N TYR A 55 -0.87 -17.17 8.70
CA TYR A 55 -1.74 -16.92 7.56
C TYR A 55 -1.38 -15.57 6.90
N TYR A 56 -1.14 -14.53 7.70
CA TYR A 56 -0.71 -13.22 7.19
C TYR A 56 0.65 -13.31 6.49
N LEU A 57 1.61 -14.06 7.06
CA LEU A 57 2.90 -14.28 6.41
C LEU A 57 2.76 -14.99 5.06
N ILE A 58 2.10 -16.15 5.04
CA ILE A 58 1.94 -16.93 3.81
C ILE A 58 1.19 -16.12 2.75
N LEU A 59 0.13 -15.41 3.13
CA LEU A 59 -0.63 -14.60 2.18
C LEU A 59 0.23 -13.50 1.56
N THR A 60 0.89 -12.68 2.38
CA THR A 60 1.73 -11.58 1.87
C THR A 60 2.90 -12.09 1.03
N THR A 61 3.44 -13.25 1.39
CA THR A 61 4.42 -13.99 0.60
C THR A 61 3.89 -14.37 -0.78
N ILE A 62 2.73 -15.05 -0.82
CA ILE A 62 2.09 -15.49 -2.06
C ILE A 62 1.80 -14.29 -2.96
N ILE A 63 1.37 -13.16 -2.39
CA ILE A 63 1.14 -11.91 -3.13
C ILE A 63 2.43 -11.41 -3.79
N VAL A 64 3.56 -11.36 -3.06
CA VAL A 64 4.86 -10.97 -3.63
C VAL A 64 5.26 -11.89 -4.77
N PHE A 65 5.23 -13.21 -4.55
CA PHE A 65 5.60 -14.18 -5.58
C PHE A 65 4.66 -14.17 -6.77
N PHE A 66 3.37 -13.90 -6.57
CA PHE A 66 2.42 -13.71 -7.65
C PHE A 66 2.78 -12.52 -8.52
N CYS A 67 3.15 -11.37 -7.93
CA CYS A 67 3.65 -10.22 -8.68
C CYS A 67 4.91 -10.54 -9.47
N ILE A 68 5.89 -11.21 -8.84
CA ILE A 68 7.13 -11.65 -9.51
C ILE A 68 6.81 -12.59 -10.68
N PHE A 69 5.91 -13.56 -10.47
CA PHE A 69 5.44 -14.46 -11.51
C PHE A 69 4.84 -13.69 -12.69
N LEU A 70 4.02 -12.67 -12.45
CA LEU A 70 3.41 -11.87 -13.51
C LEU A 70 4.42 -11.05 -14.32
N ILE A 71 5.51 -10.59 -13.69
CA ILE A 71 6.62 -9.91 -14.38
C ILE A 71 7.19 -10.84 -15.47
N PHE A 72 7.49 -12.09 -15.13
CA PHE A 72 8.12 -13.05 -16.06
C PHE A 72 7.13 -13.80 -16.95
N SER A 73 5.84 -13.83 -16.58
CA SER A 73 4.79 -14.49 -17.34
C SER A 73 4.43 -13.76 -18.65
N PRO A 74 3.95 -14.47 -19.69
CA PRO A 74 3.32 -13.86 -20.87
C PRO A 74 2.09 -13.00 -20.55
N ILE A 75 1.44 -13.24 -19.40
CA ILE A 75 0.35 -12.37 -18.91
C ILE A 75 0.85 -10.92 -18.77
N GLY A 76 2.12 -10.73 -18.39
CA GLY A 76 2.74 -9.41 -18.28
C GLY A 76 2.72 -8.58 -19.57
N LYS A 77 2.52 -9.21 -20.75
CA LYS A 77 2.41 -8.51 -22.04
C LYS A 77 1.03 -7.88 -22.28
N LEU A 78 0.01 -8.28 -21.53
CA LEU A 78 -1.31 -7.64 -21.62
C LEU A 78 -1.21 -6.19 -21.16
N LYS A 79 -2.05 -5.32 -21.73
CA LYS A 79 -2.17 -3.91 -21.32
C LYS A 79 -3.34 -3.71 -20.36
N LEU A 80 -3.21 -2.79 -19.43
CA LEU A 80 -4.27 -2.29 -18.54
C LEU A 80 -5.18 -1.32 -19.30
N GLY A 81 -5.90 -1.85 -20.28
CA GLY A 81 -6.67 -1.10 -21.26
C GLY A 81 -6.96 -1.96 -22.48
N LYS A 82 -7.44 -1.33 -23.55
CA LYS A 82 -7.55 -1.99 -24.85
C LYS A 82 -6.16 -2.27 -25.44
N PRO A 83 -6.01 -3.25 -26.36
CA PRO A 83 -4.68 -3.67 -26.88
C PRO A 83 -3.83 -2.52 -27.45
N ASN A 84 -4.47 -1.52 -28.05
CA ASN A 84 -3.79 -0.39 -28.69
C ASN A 84 -3.71 0.86 -27.80
N ASP A 85 -4.24 0.82 -26.57
CA ASP A 85 -4.16 1.96 -25.66
C ASP A 85 -2.69 2.27 -25.32
N LYS A 86 -2.41 3.56 -25.14
CA LYS A 86 -1.13 4.09 -24.69
C LYS A 86 -1.26 4.62 -23.26
N PRO A 87 -0.17 4.67 -22.48
CA PRO A 87 -0.20 5.28 -21.16
C PRO A 87 -0.75 6.71 -21.19
N GLU A 88 -1.69 7.03 -20.31
CA GLU A 88 -2.26 8.39 -20.21
C GLU A 88 -1.24 9.38 -19.63
N PHE A 89 -0.36 8.90 -18.76
CA PHE A 89 0.70 9.67 -18.14
C PHE A 89 2.07 9.13 -18.57
N ASN A 90 3.00 10.04 -18.85
CA ASN A 90 4.39 9.67 -19.09
C ASN A 90 4.98 8.97 -17.85
N THR A 91 6.07 8.23 -18.05
CA THR A 91 6.66 7.36 -17.02
C THR A 91 7.17 8.10 -15.78
N ILE A 92 7.75 9.29 -15.95
CA ILE A 92 8.25 10.08 -14.81
C ILE A 92 7.08 10.61 -13.97
N SER A 93 6.08 11.20 -14.62
CA SER A 93 4.86 11.68 -13.94
C SER A 93 4.11 10.54 -13.26
N TRP A 94 4.05 9.36 -13.89
CA TRP A 94 3.45 8.17 -13.27
C TRP A 94 4.20 7.74 -12.01
N PHE A 95 5.53 7.66 -12.04
CA PHE A 95 6.33 7.33 -10.85
C PHE A 95 6.16 8.36 -9.73
N ALA A 96 6.14 9.65 -10.06
CA ALA A 96 5.89 10.71 -9.07
C ALA A 96 4.50 10.56 -8.42
N MET A 97 3.46 10.20 -9.20
CA MET A 97 2.12 9.96 -8.66
C MET A 97 2.02 8.68 -7.83
N LEU A 98 2.68 7.59 -8.24
CA LEU A 98 2.75 6.37 -7.42
C LEU A 98 3.37 6.65 -6.06
N PHE A 99 4.46 7.43 -6.07
CA PHE A 99 5.12 7.88 -4.87
C PHE A 99 4.17 8.72 -4.01
N SER A 100 3.54 9.76 -4.57
CA SER A 100 2.62 10.61 -3.79
C SER A 100 1.43 9.86 -3.18
N ALA A 101 1.02 8.74 -3.76
CA ALA A 101 -0.20 8.04 -3.36
C ALA A 101 0.01 7.04 -2.22
N GLY A 102 1.15 6.37 -2.19
CA GLY A 102 1.47 5.43 -1.12
C GLY A 102 2.40 6.01 -0.06
N MET A 103 2.97 7.20 -0.27
CA MET A 103 3.69 7.94 0.75
C MET A 103 2.72 8.77 1.58
N GLY A 104 2.78 8.60 2.89
CA GLY A 104 1.90 9.32 3.79
C GLY A 104 2.55 9.55 5.15
N ILE A 105 1.70 9.92 6.11
CA ILE A 105 2.05 10.16 7.52
C ILE A 105 2.95 9.05 8.07
N GLY A 106 2.67 7.81 7.70
CA GLY A 106 3.43 6.64 8.15
C GLY A 106 4.95 6.74 7.96
N LEU A 107 5.44 7.26 6.83
CA LEU A 107 6.89 7.39 6.63
C LEU A 107 7.51 8.47 7.52
N VAL A 108 6.78 9.56 7.77
CA VAL A 108 7.25 10.61 8.68
C VAL A 108 7.18 10.14 10.13
N PHE A 109 6.12 9.40 10.49
CA PHE A 109 5.91 8.81 11.82
C PHE A 109 6.99 7.80 12.16
N TYR A 110 7.11 6.74 11.34
CA TYR A 110 8.02 5.64 11.60
C TYR A 110 9.45 5.88 11.09
N GLY A 111 9.69 6.96 10.35
CA GLY A 111 10.98 7.25 9.69
C GLY A 111 12.17 7.14 10.63
N ALA A 112 12.09 7.80 11.78
CA ALA A 112 13.06 7.64 12.87
C ALA A 112 12.60 6.57 13.89
N ALA A 113 11.31 6.56 14.21
CA ALA A 113 10.79 5.79 15.34
C ALA A 113 10.93 4.27 15.19
N GLU A 114 10.71 3.73 13.98
CA GLU A 114 10.81 2.28 13.79
C GLU A 114 12.26 1.78 13.84
N PRO A 115 13.24 2.34 13.10
CA PRO A 115 14.64 1.92 13.23
C PRO A 115 15.18 2.08 14.65
N MET A 116 14.83 3.17 15.35
CA MET A 116 15.20 3.37 16.76
C MET A 116 14.56 2.32 17.67
N GLY A 117 13.28 2.02 17.45
CA GLY A 117 12.53 0.99 18.18
C GLY A 117 13.14 -0.40 18.01
N HIS A 118 13.46 -0.80 16.77
CA HIS A 118 14.13 -2.08 16.49
C HIS A 118 15.55 -2.14 17.06
N PHE A 119 16.26 -1.01 17.13
CA PHE A 119 17.60 -0.98 17.71
C PHE A 119 17.58 -1.27 19.22
N ILE A 120 16.56 -0.78 19.95
CA ILE A 120 16.43 -0.99 21.39
C ILE A 120 15.64 -2.24 21.76
N ASN A 121 14.77 -2.72 20.87
CA ASN A 121 13.98 -3.94 21.04
C ASN A 121 14.05 -4.79 19.74
N PRO A 122 15.22 -5.38 19.43
CA PRO A 122 15.40 -6.11 18.17
C PRO A 122 14.61 -7.42 18.17
N PRO A 123 14.23 -7.93 16.98
CA PRO A 123 13.58 -9.24 16.88
C PRO A 123 14.48 -10.37 17.39
N THR A 124 15.80 -10.23 17.22
CA THR A 124 16.80 -11.22 17.62
C THR A 124 18.05 -10.55 18.16
N GLY A 125 18.70 -11.18 19.13
CA GLY A 125 19.95 -10.70 19.71
C GLY A 125 19.75 -9.57 20.73
N ASP A 126 20.88 -9.02 21.18
CA ASP A 126 20.88 -8.05 22.27
C ASP A 126 20.53 -6.64 21.80
N ALA A 127 19.72 -5.96 22.62
CA ALA A 127 19.39 -4.55 22.44
C ALA A 127 20.64 -3.67 22.35
N LYS A 128 20.57 -2.64 21.49
CA LYS A 128 21.62 -1.63 21.28
C LYS A 128 22.97 -2.17 20.81
N SER A 129 23.02 -3.42 20.34
CA SER A 129 24.22 -4.04 19.78
C SER A 129 24.46 -3.64 18.32
N ALA A 130 25.66 -3.92 17.79
CA ALA A 130 25.95 -3.74 16.37
C ALA A 130 25.06 -4.62 15.47
N HIS A 131 24.71 -5.82 15.95
CA HIS A 131 23.76 -6.70 15.29
C HIS A 131 22.37 -6.06 15.23
N ALA A 132 21.85 -5.55 16.35
CA ALA A 132 20.56 -4.87 16.41
C ALA A 132 20.45 -3.67 15.48
N TYR A 133 21.55 -2.95 15.23
CA TYR A 133 21.57 -1.82 14.29
C TYR A 133 21.46 -2.29 12.84
N THR A 134 22.18 -3.33 12.47
CA THR A 134 22.07 -3.88 11.10
C THR A 134 20.68 -4.46 10.87
N GLU A 135 20.17 -5.16 11.88
CA GLU A 135 18.85 -5.79 11.88
C GLU A 135 17.71 -4.76 11.85
N SER A 136 17.87 -3.61 12.51
CA SER A 136 16.83 -2.58 12.58
C SER A 136 16.44 -2.05 11.20
N LEU A 137 17.42 -1.59 10.42
CA LEU A 137 17.16 -1.07 9.08
C LEU A 137 16.67 -2.16 8.12
N ARG A 138 17.22 -3.37 8.23
CA ARG A 138 16.78 -4.52 7.44
C ARG A 138 15.31 -4.84 7.68
N ALA A 139 14.89 -4.87 8.96
CA ALA A 139 13.50 -5.13 9.34
C ALA A 139 12.57 -4.01 8.87
N THR A 140 12.99 -2.75 9.00
CA THR A 140 12.23 -1.62 8.45
C THR A 140 12.07 -1.71 6.92
N PHE A 141 13.13 -2.06 6.19
CA PHE A 141 13.04 -2.27 4.74
C PHE A 141 12.13 -3.44 4.38
N PHE A 142 12.09 -4.48 5.21
CA PHE A 142 11.19 -5.61 5.01
C PHE A 142 9.71 -5.20 5.13
N HIS A 143 9.37 -4.35 6.09
CA HIS A 143 7.99 -3.87 6.31
C HIS A 143 7.51 -2.86 5.25
N TRP A 144 8.40 -1.97 4.80
CA TRP A 144 8.07 -0.86 3.87
C TRP A 144 8.46 -1.12 2.41
N GLY A 145 9.12 -2.25 2.15
CA GLY A 145 9.57 -2.67 0.83
C GLY A 145 8.53 -3.48 0.09
N PHE A 146 8.98 -4.57 -0.55
CA PHE A 146 8.21 -5.27 -1.59
C PHE A 146 6.83 -5.77 -1.16
N HIS A 147 6.65 -6.22 0.08
CA HIS A 147 5.37 -6.78 0.52
C HIS A 147 4.24 -5.75 0.54
N ALA A 148 4.47 -4.55 1.06
CA ALA A 148 3.49 -3.47 1.08
C ALA A 148 3.00 -3.15 -0.33
N TRP A 149 3.96 -2.93 -1.23
CA TRP A 149 3.69 -2.56 -2.62
C TRP A 149 3.13 -3.70 -3.46
N ALA A 150 3.43 -4.95 -3.12
CA ALA A 150 2.83 -6.11 -3.77
C ALA A 150 1.33 -6.21 -3.44
N ILE A 151 0.94 -5.96 -2.18
CA ILE A 151 -0.47 -5.93 -1.75
C ILE A 151 -1.23 -4.85 -2.52
N TYR A 152 -0.69 -3.63 -2.60
CA TYR A 152 -1.29 -2.55 -3.38
C TYR A 152 -1.33 -2.89 -4.87
N GLY A 153 -0.24 -3.47 -5.38
CA GLY A 153 -0.08 -3.87 -6.77
C GLY A 153 -1.13 -4.88 -7.24
N VAL A 154 -1.43 -5.92 -6.47
CA VAL A 154 -2.44 -6.93 -6.88
C VAL A 154 -3.86 -6.38 -6.86
N VAL A 155 -4.19 -5.54 -5.88
CA VAL A 155 -5.52 -4.91 -5.81
C VAL A 155 -5.70 -3.92 -6.95
N ALA A 156 -4.70 -3.07 -7.18
CA ALA A 156 -4.68 -2.13 -8.30
C ALA A 156 -4.71 -2.83 -9.67
N LEU A 157 -3.96 -3.94 -9.82
CA LEU A 157 -3.95 -4.74 -11.04
C LEU A 157 -5.35 -5.26 -11.37
N ALA A 158 -6.00 -5.90 -10.41
CA ALA A 158 -7.33 -6.47 -10.61
C ALA A 158 -8.37 -5.39 -10.95
N LEU A 159 -8.31 -4.23 -10.28
CA LEU A 159 -9.16 -3.08 -10.57
C LEU A 159 -8.89 -2.48 -11.94
N ALA A 160 -7.63 -2.19 -12.28
CA ALA A 160 -7.26 -1.62 -13.57
C ALA A 160 -7.61 -2.56 -14.73
N TYR A 161 -7.41 -3.87 -14.55
CA TYR A 161 -7.77 -4.88 -15.53
C TYR A 161 -9.29 -4.96 -15.72
N ALA A 162 -10.07 -5.09 -14.64
CA ALA A 162 -11.53 -5.14 -14.72
C ALA A 162 -12.09 -3.85 -15.34
N GLN A 163 -11.63 -2.69 -14.89
CA GLN A 163 -12.15 -1.40 -15.31
C GLN A 163 -11.75 -1.05 -16.75
N PHE A 164 -10.45 -1.06 -17.06
CA PHE A 164 -9.97 -0.52 -18.34
C PHE A 164 -9.89 -1.56 -19.45
N ARG A 165 -9.58 -2.82 -19.11
CA ARG A 165 -9.54 -3.90 -20.12
C ARG A 165 -10.93 -4.46 -20.37
N LYS A 166 -11.63 -4.87 -19.30
CA LYS A 166 -12.95 -5.52 -19.40
C LYS A 166 -14.13 -4.55 -19.43
N GLY A 167 -13.94 -3.30 -19.05
CA GLY A 167 -15.00 -2.29 -19.11
C GLY A 167 -16.00 -2.38 -17.95
N GLU A 168 -15.61 -2.99 -16.83
CA GLU A 168 -16.43 -3.04 -15.63
C GLU A 168 -16.45 -1.68 -14.90
N PRO A 169 -17.47 -1.42 -14.06
CA PRO A 169 -17.41 -0.36 -13.07
C PRO A 169 -16.20 -0.55 -12.13
N GLY A 170 -15.62 0.57 -11.67
CA GLY A 170 -14.46 0.57 -10.76
C GLY A 170 -14.78 0.18 -9.31
N LEU A 171 -15.42 -0.99 -9.12
CA LEU A 171 -15.81 -1.55 -7.83
C LEU A 171 -15.02 -2.84 -7.56
N ILE A 172 -14.77 -3.15 -6.28
CA ILE A 172 -14.00 -4.33 -5.90
C ILE A 172 -14.77 -5.61 -6.25
N SER A 173 -16.08 -5.64 -6.01
CA SER A 173 -16.96 -6.75 -6.37
C SER A 173 -16.84 -7.15 -7.84
N ARG A 174 -16.67 -6.17 -8.75
CA ARG A 174 -16.62 -6.39 -10.20
C ARG A 174 -15.36 -7.10 -10.65
N THR A 175 -14.27 -6.96 -9.91
CA THR A 175 -13.03 -7.71 -10.16
C THR A 175 -13.22 -9.22 -10.00
N LEU A 176 -14.28 -9.66 -9.30
CA LEU A 176 -14.58 -11.07 -9.03
C LEU A 176 -15.51 -11.72 -10.07
N ARG A 177 -15.95 -10.99 -11.10
CA ARG A 177 -16.87 -11.52 -12.13
C ARG A 177 -16.38 -12.82 -12.78
N PRO A 178 -15.08 -12.99 -13.13
CA PRO A 178 -14.58 -14.25 -13.66
C PRO A 178 -14.84 -15.50 -12.79
N ILE A 179 -15.01 -15.34 -11.48
CA ILE A 179 -15.31 -16.44 -10.55
C ILE A 179 -16.81 -16.48 -10.22
N LEU A 180 -17.40 -15.33 -9.90
CA LEU A 180 -18.75 -15.24 -9.35
C LEU A 180 -19.84 -15.00 -10.41
N GLY A 181 -19.46 -14.75 -11.66
CA GLY A 181 -20.38 -14.42 -12.75
C GLY A 181 -21.25 -13.22 -12.40
N ASN A 182 -22.55 -13.31 -12.67
CA ASN A 182 -23.51 -12.23 -12.43
C ASN A 182 -23.87 -12.04 -10.94
N LYS A 183 -23.32 -12.85 -10.04
CA LYS A 183 -23.55 -12.66 -8.59
C LYS A 183 -22.87 -11.40 -8.05
N VAL A 184 -21.93 -10.82 -8.80
CA VAL A 184 -21.27 -9.54 -8.48
C VAL A 184 -22.22 -8.34 -8.56
N GLU A 185 -23.34 -8.45 -9.29
CA GLU A 185 -24.42 -7.45 -9.24
C GLU A 185 -25.32 -7.59 -8.00
N GLY A 186 -25.30 -8.75 -7.33
CA GLY A 186 -26.26 -9.13 -6.30
C GLY A 186 -25.75 -8.95 -4.87
N PRO A 187 -26.37 -9.65 -3.90
CA PRO A 187 -26.02 -9.54 -2.48
C PRO A 187 -24.55 -9.85 -2.18
N ILE A 188 -23.94 -10.80 -2.88
CA ILE A 188 -22.52 -11.16 -2.69
C ILE A 188 -21.61 -9.98 -3.09
N GLY A 189 -21.92 -9.32 -4.21
CA GLY A 189 -21.19 -8.12 -4.63
C GLY A 189 -21.29 -6.99 -3.61
N ILE A 190 -22.49 -6.78 -3.04
CA ILE A 190 -22.72 -5.80 -1.98
C ILE A 190 -21.87 -6.11 -0.75
N ILE A 191 -21.79 -7.37 -0.30
CA ILE A 191 -20.96 -7.77 0.85
C ILE A 191 -19.49 -7.44 0.58
N VAL A 192 -18.96 -7.78 -0.61
CA VAL A 192 -17.57 -7.51 -0.98
C VAL A 192 -17.27 -6.02 -0.99
N ASP A 193 -18.15 -5.21 -1.57
CA ASP A 193 -17.96 -3.76 -1.61
C ASP A 193 -18.11 -3.11 -0.22
N VAL A 194 -18.99 -3.61 0.65
CA VAL A 194 -19.10 -3.15 2.05
C VAL A 194 -17.84 -3.48 2.84
N LEU A 195 -17.26 -4.68 2.67
CA LEU A 195 -15.98 -5.05 3.30
C LEU A 195 -14.85 -4.14 2.81
N ALA A 196 -14.82 -3.82 1.51
CA ALA A 196 -13.84 -2.89 0.94
C ALA A 196 -13.96 -1.48 1.52
N VAL A 197 -15.19 -0.98 1.67
CA VAL A 197 -15.47 0.33 2.29
C VAL A 197 -15.02 0.35 3.75
N PHE A 198 -15.37 -0.68 4.52
CA PHE A 198 -14.97 -0.79 5.92
C PHE A 198 -13.45 -0.88 6.08
N ALA A 199 -12.78 -1.73 5.31
CA ALA A 199 -11.32 -1.83 5.29
C ALA A 199 -10.67 -0.48 4.97
N THR A 200 -11.16 0.22 3.94
CA THR A 200 -10.68 1.55 3.56
C THR A 200 -10.82 2.56 4.71
N LEU A 201 -11.98 2.61 5.35
CA LEU A 201 -12.24 3.53 6.46
C LEU A 201 -11.27 3.31 7.61
N VAL A 202 -11.08 2.05 8.02
CA VAL A 202 -10.17 1.70 9.11
C VAL A 202 -8.72 1.97 8.74
N GLY A 203 -8.26 1.52 7.56
CA GLY A 203 -6.87 1.74 7.11
C GLY A 203 -6.51 3.22 6.98
N VAL A 204 -7.46 4.06 6.57
CA VAL A 204 -7.27 5.50 6.52
C VAL A 204 -7.31 6.10 7.91
N ALA A 205 -8.30 5.75 8.75
CA ALA A 205 -8.43 6.23 10.12
C ALA A 205 -7.18 5.94 10.97
N VAL A 206 -6.53 4.78 10.75
CA VAL A 206 -5.23 4.44 11.34
C VAL A 206 -4.18 5.49 11.02
N SER A 207 -4.08 5.89 9.74
CA SER A 207 -3.15 6.92 9.28
C SER A 207 -3.49 8.29 9.84
N LEU A 208 -4.78 8.66 9.89
CA LEU A 208 -5.23 9.93 10.45
C LEU A 208 -4.96 10.01 11.96
N GLY A 209 -5.20 8.93 12.70
CA GLY A 209 -4.91 8.82 14.13
C GLY A 209 -3.42 9.00 14.41
N MET A 210 -2.54 8.34 13.66
CA MET A 210 -1.09 8.55 13.75
C MET A 210 -0.70 9.99 13.43
N GLY A 211 -1.36 10.63 12.45
CA GLY A 211 -1.12 12.04 12.12
C GLY A 211 -1.49 12.96 13.26
N ALA A 212 -2.62 12.72 13.92
CA ALA A 212 -3.07 13.51 15.06
C ALA A 212 -2.11 13.36 16.25
N LEU A 213 -1.68 12.12 16.55
CA LEU A 213 -0.66 11.83 17.57
C LEU A 213 0.64 12.59 17.27
N GLN A 214 1.13 12.52 16.03
CA GLN A 214 2.40 13.15 15.65
C GLN A 214 2.36 14.67 15.61
N ILE A 215 1.25 15.26 15.16
CA ILE A 215 1.07 16.71 15.23
C ILE A 215 1.01 17.14 16.69
N ASN A 216 0.26 16.45 17.56
CA ASN A 216 0.19 16.83 18.97
C ASN A 216 1.54 16.65 19.67
N GLY A 217 2.24 15.53 19.45
CA GLY A 217 3.58 15.27 20.00
C GLY A 217 4.61 16.30 19.54
N GLY A 218 4.60 16.68 18.27
CA GLY A 218 5.45 17.75 17.74
C GLY A 218 5.14 19.12 18.35
N LEU A 219 3.86 19.50 18.44
CA LEU A 219 3.47 20.75 19.09
C LEU A 219 3.81 20.78 20.58
N HIS A 220 3.67 19.64 21.26
CA HIS A 220 4.06 19.49 22.66
C HIS A 220 5.55 19.70 22.85
N TYR A 221 6.36 19.02 22.03
CA TYR A 221 7.81 19.09 22.14
C TYR A 221 8.37 20.48 21.81
N LEU A 222 7.81 21.17 20.80
CA LEU A 222 8.32 22.45 20.33
C LEU A 222 7.78 23.65 21.10
N PHE A 223 6.51 23.58 21.53
CA PHE A 223 5.77 24.74 22.05
C PHE A 223 5.14 24.49 23.43
N GLY A 224 5.30 23.30 24.01
CA GLY A 224 4.72 22.95 25.31
C GLY A 224 3.20 22.76 25.31
N VAL A 225 2.57 22.62 24.14
CA VAL A 225 1.12 22.35 24.02
C VAL A 225 0.80 21.02 24.72
N PRO A 226 -0.26 20.88 25.54
CA PRO A 226 -0.59 19.62 26.19
C PRO A 226 -0.70 18.45 25.19
N ASN A 227 -0.06 17.31 25.49
CA ASN A 227 -0.23 16.08 24.71
C ASN A 227 -1.32 15.23 25.35
N ASN A 228 -2.56 15.38 24.87
CA ASN A 228 -3.72 14.68 25.41
C ASN A 228 -4.84 14.53 24.36
N GLU A 229 -5.81 13.68 24.67
CA GLU A 229 -6.97 13.39 23.82
C GLU A 229 -7.73 14.64 23.35
N TRP A 230 -7.83 15.69 24.18
CA TRP A 230 -8.54 16.92 23.83
C TRP A 230 -7.85 17.69 22.71
N VAL A 231 -6.53 17.84 22.78
CA VAL A 231 -5.77 18.51 21.72
C VAL A 231 -5.77 17.68 20.44
N GLN A 232 -5.65 16.36 20.55
CA GLN A 232 -5.77 15.44 19.41
C GLN A 232 -7.15 15.55 18.75
N ALA A 233 -8.24 15.65 19.52
CA ALA A 233 -9.59 15.87 19.02
C ALA A 233 -9.69 17.17 18.21
N ILE A 234 -9.14 18.27 18.74
CA ILE A 234 -9.12 19.58 18.08
C ILE A 234 -8.36 19.49 16.75
N ILE A 235 -7.19 18.83 16.74
CA ILE A 235 -6.40 18.61 15.52
C ILE A 235 -7.24 17.86 14.47
N ILE A 236 -7.89 16.76 14.87
CA ILE A 236 -8.76 15.99 13.96
C ILE A 236 -9.89 16.88 13.41
N VAL A 237 -10.57 17.65 14.25
CA VAL A 237 -11.67 18.53 13.81
C VAL A 237 -11.17 19.59 12.83
N VAL A 238 -10.07 20.28 13.14
CA VAL A 238 -9.49 21.31 12.27
C VAL A 238 -9.12 20.71 10.91
N VAL A 239 -8.38 19.60 10.91
CA VAL A 239 -7.97 18.96 9.67
C VAL A 239 -9.18 18.41 8.90
N THR A 240 -10.21 17.94 9.60
CA THR A 240 -11.48 17.50 8.99
C THR A 240 -12.17 18.60 8.23
N ILE A 241 -12.26 19.79 8.81
CA ILE A 241 -12.79 20.97 8.12
C ILE A 241 -11.98 21.28 6.87
N LEU A 242 -10.64 21.25 6.96
CA LEU A 242 -9.74 21.56 5.85
C LEU A 242 -9.88 20.56 4.69
N PHE A 243 -9.87 19.25 4.97
CA PHE A 243 -9.94 18.25 3.91
C PHE A 243 -11.36 18.13 3.33
N ILE A 244 -12.42 18.33 4.12
CA ILE A 244 -13.78 18.37 3.59
C ILE A 244 -13.96 19.58 2.65
N ALA A 245 -13.39 20.74 3.00
CA ALA A 245 -13.36 21.90 2.13
C ALA A 245 -12.62 21.59 0.81
N SER A 246 -11.48 20.89 0.88
CA SER A 246 -10.76 20.41 -0.31
C SER A 246 -11.63 19.48 -1.16
N ALA A 247 -12.22 18.44 -0.53
CA ALA A 247 -13.06 17.46 -1.19
C ALA A 247 -14.30 18.07 -1.86
N TRP A 248 -14.82 19.16 -1.30
CA TRP A 248 -15.95 19.91 -1.85
C TRP A 248 -15.57 20.70 -3.10
N SER A 249 -14.37 21.29 -3.11
CA SER A 249 -13.88 22.19 -4.18
C SER A 249 -13.57 21.50 -5.52
N GLY A 250 -13.55 20.16 -5.54
CA GLY A 250 -13.41 19.36 -6.76
C GLY A 250 -11.99 18.82 -7.01
N LEU A 251 -11.93 17.65 -7.66
CA LEU A 251 -10.80 16.70 -7.65
C LEU A 251 -9.46 17.22 -8.21
N SER A 252 -9.45 18.18 -9.13
CA SER A 252 -8.27 18.34 -10.01
C SER A 252 -7.19 19.27 -9.49
N LYS A 253 -7.53 20.31 -8.71
CA LYS A 253 -6.53 21.34 -8.33
C LYS A 253 -6.00 21.17 -6.90
N GLY A 254 -6.87 20.91 -5.92
CA GLY A 254 -6.49 20.82 -4.50
C GLY A 254 -5.55 19.65 -4.22
N ILE A 255 -5.96 18.43 -4.62
CA ILE A 255 -5.16 17.21 -4.46
C ILE A 255 -3.81 17.34 -5.18
N GLN A 256 -3.80 17.88 -6.41
CA GLN A 256 -2.57 18.03 -7.17
C GLN A 256 -1.60 19.02 -6.52
N TYR A 257 -2.08 20.17 -6.03
CA TYR A 257 -1.24 21.15 -5.37
C TYR A 257 -0.66 20.61 -4.05
N LEU A 258 -1.50 20.02 -3.20
CA LEU A 258 -1.06 19.45 -1.92
C LEU A 258 -0.13 18.25 -2.12
N SER A 259 -0.39 17.41 -3.12
CA SER A 259 0.50 16.32 -3.53
C SER A 259 1.89 16.82 -3.95
N ASN A 260 1.95 17.86 -4.79
CA ASN A 260 3.23 18.47 -5.20
C ASN A 260 3.95 19.12 -4.01
N LEU A 261 3.21 19.75 -3.10
CA LEU A 261 3.74 20.31 -1.86
C LEU A 261 4.37 19.21 -0.99
N ASN A 262 3.66 18.09 -0.80
CA ASN A 262 4.15 16.95 -0.02
C ASN A 262 5.46 16.37 -0.60
N ILE A 263 5.51 16.15 -1.92
CA ILE A 263 6.74 15.68 -2.58
C ILE A 263 7.88 16.67 -2.35
N SER A 264 7.62 17.97 -2.50
CA SER A 264 8.63 19.02 -2.37
C SER A 264 9.15 19.12 -0.93
N LEU A 265 8.26 19.20 0.05
CA LEU A 265 8.61 19.27 1.48
C LEU A 265 9.33 18.00 1.94
N GLY A 266 8.86 16.82 1.52
CA GLY A 266 9.53 15.55 1.81
C GLY A 266 10.93 15.48 1.21
N ALA A 267 11.10 15.89 -0.04
CA ALA A 267 12.42 15.95 -0.68
C ALA A 267 13.36 16.94 0.01
N ILE A 268 12.88 18.15 0.33
CA ILE A 268 13.66 19.16 1.07
C ILE A 268 14.10 18.60 2.41
N LEU A 269 13.19 18.00 3.18
CA LEU A 269 13.48 17.44 4.49
C LEU A 269 14.51 16.31 4.39
N MET A 270 14.33 15.37 3.45
CA MET A 270 15.23 14.25 3.24
C MET A 270 16.64 14.71 2.82
N VAL A 271 16.75 15.64 1.86
CA VAL A 271 18.05 16.15 1.40
C VAL A 271 18.74 16.96 2.50
N ALA A 272 18.02 17.83 3.21
CA ALA A 272 18.57 18.60 4.32
C ALA A 272 19.15 17.68 5.40
N VAL A 273 18.39 16.66 5.80
CA VAL A 273 18.82 15.68 6.80
C VAL A 273 19.97 14.80 6.32
N LEU A 274 19.99 14.41 5.04
CA LEU A 274 21.10 13.66 4.47
C LEU A 274 22.42 14.45 4.51
N ILE A 275 22.36 15.77 4.31
CA ILE A 275 23.54 16.66 4.33
C ILE A 275 23.97 16.98 5.77
N ILE A 276 23.02 17.29 6.66
CA ILE A 276 23.29 17.64 8.06
C ILE A 276 23.72 16.42 8.88
N GLY A 277 23.12 15.26 8.58
CA GLY A 277 23.38 13.99 9.25
C GLY A 277 24.70 13.34 8.81
N PRO A 278 25.01 12.15 9.36
CA PRO A 278 26.23 11.43 9.03
C PRO A 278 26.14 10.78 7.63
N THR A 279 26.29 11.57 6.57
CA THR A 279 26.02 11.19 5.17
C THR A 279 26.67 9.88 4.76
N VAL A 280 27.98 9.72 5.00
CA VAL A 280 28.71 8.49 4.63
C VAL A 280 28.16 7.28 5.37
N LEU A 281 27.82 7.43 6.64
CA LEU A 281 27.25 6.35 7.43
C LEU A 281 25.85 5.96 6.92
N ILE A 282 25.03 6.94 6.57
CA ILE A 282 23.71 6.73 5.96
C ILE A 282 23.85 5.91 4.67
N LEU A 283 24.76 6.28 3.77
CA LEU A 283 24.97 5.60 2.49
C LEU A 283 25.55 4.18 2.67
N ASN A 284 26.46 4.00 3.62
CA ASN A 284 27.01 2.68 3.97
C ASN A 284 25.93 1.74 4.50
N PHE A 285 25.10 2.22 5.44
CA PHE A 285 23.99 1.43 5.97
C PHE A 285 22.93 1.16 4.91
N MET A 286 22.57 2.14 4.08
CA MET A 286 21.62 1.95 2.97
C MET A 286 22.06 0.77 2.09
N THR A 287 23.31 0.80 1.63
CA THR A 287 23.86 -0.22 0.72
C THR A 287 23.93 -1.58 1.41
N SER A 288 24.44 -1.62 2.65
CA SER A 288 24.56 -2.85 3.44
C SER A 288 23.20 -3.48 3.75
N SER A 289 22.24 -2.67 4.22
CA SER A 289 20.89 -3.12 4.60
C SER A 289 20.09 -3.62 3.40
N ILE A 290 20.28 -3.06 2.19
CA ILE A 290 19.71 -3.62 0.95
C ILE A 290 20.29 -5.02 0.69
N GLY A 291 21.60 -5.20 0.82
CA GLY A 291 22.23 -6.51 0.67
C GLY A 291 21.72 -7.52 1.70
N HIS A 292 21.61 -7.12 2.97
CA HIS A 292 21.07 -7.96 4.04
C HIS A 292 19.59 -8.31 3.82
N LEU A 293 18.78 -7.38 3.31
CA LEU A 293 17.39 -7.64 2.96
C LEU A 293 17.33 -8.77 1.93
N PHE A 294 18.06 -8.68 0.82
CA PHE A 294 18.04 -9.72 -0.22
C PHE A 294 18.57 -11.07 0.29
N ASN A 295 19.64 -11.06 1.09
CA ASN A 295 20.22 -12.29 1.65
C ASN A 295 19.24 -13.05 2.56
N SER A 296 18.39 -12.33 3.28
CA SER A 296 17.49 -12.92 4.29
C SER A 296 16.01 -12.89 3.89
N PHE A 297 15.68 -12.39 2.70
CA PHE A 297 14.31 -12.13 2.26
C PHE A 297 13.42 -13.37 2.41
N LEU A 298 13.83 -14.49 1.79
CA LEU A 298 13.07 -15.73 1.83
C LEU A 298 12.89 -16.25 3.26
N LEU A 299 13.95 -16.21 4.07
CA LEU A 299 13.89 -16.70 5.45
C LEU A 299 12.87 -15.89 6.27
N ASN A 300 12.96 -14.56 6.27
CA ASN A 300 12.05 -13.74 7.07
C ASN A 300 10.60 -13.82 6.57
N THR A 301 10.41 -13.94 5.26
CA THR A 301 9.09 -14.02 4.63
C THR A 301 8.31 -15.26 5.10
N PHE A 302 8.98 -16.36 5.43
CA PHE A 302 8.34 -17.59 5.93
C PHE A 302 8.51 -17.84 7.43
N ASP A 303 9.27 -17.03 8.15
CA ASP A 303 9.55 -17.26 9.57
C ASP A 303 8.43 -16.73 10.47
N SER A 304 7.65 -17.65 11.05
CA SER A 304 6.59 -17.36 12.00
C SER A 304 7.04 -17.32 13.46
N ALA A 305 8.35 -17.52 13.72
CA ALA A 305 8.95 -17.54 15.05
C ALA A 305 8.22 -18.45 16.06
N PRO A 306 7.95 -19.74 15.75
CA PRO A 306 7.09 -20.58 16.58
C PRO A 306 7.70 -20.91 17.96
N LEU A 307 9.03 -20.85 18.10
CA LEU A 307 9.77 -21.19 19.31
C LEU A 307 10.58 -20.02 19.89
N ASP A 308 10.51 -18.84 19.26
CA ASP A 308 11.26 -17.66 19.65
C ASP A 308 10.29 -16.60 20.21
N GLY A 309 10.15 -16.55 21.53
CA GLY A 309 9.21 -15.64 22.20
C GLY A 309 9.54 -14.16 21.97
N GLN A 310 10.81 -13.80 21.88
CA GLN A 310 11.24 -12.42 21.64
C GLN A 310 10.83 -11.98 20.23
N LYS A 311 11.22 -12.77 19.21
CA LYS A 311 10.86 -12.49 17.83
C LYS A 311 9.35 -12.54 17.63
N ARG A 312 8.66 -13.47 18.28
CA ARG A 312 7.20 -13.60 18.21
C ARG A 312 6.49 -12.37 18.76
N GLY A 313 6.94 -11.84 19.90
CA GLY A 313 6.42 -10.59 20.47
C GLY A 313 6.67 -9.40 19.55
N TRP A 314 7.87 -9.31 18.99
CA TRP A 314 8.22 -8.28 18.01
C TRP A 314 7.33 -8.34 16.76
N MET A 315 7.08 -9.53 16.21
CA MET A 315 6.23 -9.72 15.03
C MET A 315 4.78 -9.31 15.28
N THR A 316 4.24 -9.55 16.48
CA THR A 316 2.89 -9.13 16.87
C THR A 316 2.76 -7.60 16.86
N THR A 317 3.77 -6.88 17.37
CA THR A 317 3.78 -5.42 17.43
C THR A 317 4.06 -4.76 16.07
N TRP A 318 4.87 -5.41 15.23
CA TRP A 318 5.38 -4.81 14.00
C TRP A 318 4.88 -5.51 12.74
N THR A 319 5.36 -6.72 12.46
CA THR A 319 5.13 -7.40 11.19
C THR A 319 3.64 -7.62 10.89
N PHE A 320 2.88 -8.12 11.86
CA PHE A 320 1.46 -8.38 11.67
C PHE A 320 0.62 -7.12 11.64
N TYR A 321 1.02 -6.10 12.40
CA TYR A 321 0.45 -4.77 12.26
C TYR A 321 0.62 -4.24 10.84
N TYR A 322 1.84 -4.27 10.28
CA TYR A 322 2.08 -3.80 8.92
C TYR A 322 1.31 -4.60 7.87
N TRP A 323 1.27 -5.92 7.96
CA TRP A 323 0.44 -6.72 7.04
C TRP A 323 -1.05 -6.39 7.15
N GLY A 324 -1.56 -6.21 8.37
CA GLY A 324 -2.94 -5.76 8.57
C GLY A 324 -3.18 -4.37 7.98
N TRP A 325 -2.26 -3.43 8.23
CA TRP A 325 -2.39 -2.07 7.75
C TRP A 325 -2.34 -1.99 6.22
N TRP A 326 -1.39 -2.67 5.57
CA TRP A 326 -1.29 -2.70 4.11
C TRP A 326 -2.51 -3.36 3.45
N LEU A 327 -3.02 -4.45 4.02
CA LEU A 327 -4.23 -5.10 3.51
C LEU A 327 -5.47 -4.20 3.67
N SER A 328 -5.69 -3.62 4.84
CA SER A 328 -6.84 -2.73 5.08
C SER A 328 -6.79 -1.46 4.24
N TRP A 329 -5.59 -0.93 3.96
CA TRP A 329 -5.40 0.28 3.15
C TRP A 329 -5.44 0.02 1.63
N SER A 330 -5.22 -1.22 1.20
CA SER A 330 -5.12 -1.59 -0.21
C SER A 330 -6.33 -1.31 -1.12
N PRO A 331 -7.62 -1.33 -0.68
CA PRO A 331 -8.73 -0.93 -1.55
C PRO A 331 -8.58 0.52 -2.05
N PHE A 332 -8.20 1.41 -1.15
CA PHE A 332 -8.05 2.83 -1.44
C PHE A 332 -6.84 3.09 -2.33
N VAL A 333 -5.67 2.62 -1.90
CA VAL A 333 -4.42 2.79 -2.66
C VAL A 333 -4.56 2.11 -4.03
N GLY A 334 -5.19 0.94 -4.06
CA GLY A 334 -5.43 0.16 -5.26
C GLY A 334 -6.22 0.90 -6.33
N ILE A 335 -7.32 1.57 -5.95
CA ILE A 335 -8.13 2.38 -6.88
C ILE A 335 -7.32 3.55 -7.44
N PHE A 336 -6.54 4.24 -6.60
CA PHE A 336 -5.71 5.34 -7.06
C PHE A 336 -4.66 4.85 -8.07
N ILE A 337 -3.88 3.83 -7.69
CA ILE A 337 -2.82 3.27 -8.53
C ILE A 337 -3.40 2.73 -9.85
N ALA A 338 -4.57 2.09 -9.80
CA ALA A 338 -5.24 1.59 -11.00
C ALA A 338 -5.48 2.71 -12.01
N ARG A 339 -6.04 3.85 -11.56
CA ARG A 339 -6.40 4.98 -12.43
C ARG A 339 -5.21 5.59 -13.16
N VAL A 340 -4.14 5.85 -12.44
CA VAL A 340 -2.94 6.48 -13.02
C VAL A 340 -2.16 5.51 -13.93
N SER A 341 -2.55 4.23 -13.98
CA SER A 341 -1.83 3.16 -14.67
C SER A 341 -2.49 2.68 -15.97
N LYS A 342 -3.57 3.32 -16.42
CA LYS A 342 -4.25 2.96 -17.66
C LYS A 342 -3.30 3.01 -18.87
N GLY A 343 -3.39 1.99 -19.72
CA GLY A 343 -2.62 1.85 -20.96
C GLY A 343 -1.23 1.22 -20.78
N ARG A 344 -0.74 1.03 -19.55
CA ARG A 344 0.55 0.37 -19.27
C ARG A 344 0.45 -1.14 -19.46
N SER A 345 1.58 -1.78 -19.79
CA SER A 345 1.64 -3.26 -19.75
C SER A 345 1.61 -3.75 -18.30
N ILE A 346 1.05 -4.94 -18.05
CA ILE A 346 0.99 -5.53 -16.71
C ILE A 346 2.39 -5.70 -16.12
N ARG A 347 3.39 -6.04 -16.95
CA ARG A 347 4.79 -6.16 -16.52
C ARG A 347 5.36 -4.83 -16.07
N GLU A 348 5.24 -3.79 -16.90
CA GLU A 348 5.70 -2.44 -16.57
C GLU A 348 5.01 -1.91 -15.31
N PHE A 349 3.71 -2.14 -15.21
CA PHE A 349 2.90 -1.78 -14.06
C PHE A 349 3.41 -2.43 -12.77
N ILE A 350 3.52 -3.76 -12.72
CA ILE A 350 3.93 -4.48 -11.51
C ILE A 350 5.38 -4.14 -11.13
N ALA A 351 6.30 -4.08 -12.10
CA ALA A 351 7.69 -3.72 -11.83
C ALA A 351 7.79 -2.29 -11.27
N GLY A 352 7.07 -1.34 -11.85
CA GLY A 352 7.07 0.05 -11.39
C GLY A 352 6.49 0.21 -9.99
N VAL A 353 5.35 -0.44 -9.71
CA VAL A 353 4.69 -0.37 -8.38
C VAL A 353 5.53 -1.04 -7.31
N LEU A 354 6.23 -2.15 -7.61
CA LEU A 354 7.08 -2.83 -6.62
C LEU A 354 8.40 -2.12 -6.34
N LEU A 355 9.08 -1.66 -7.39
CA LEU A 355 10.48 -1.23 -7.27
C LEU A 355 10.61 0.23 -6.85
N VAL A 356 9.89 1.13 -7.53
CA VAL A 356 10.11 2.57 -7.34
C VAL A 356 9.81 3.00 -5.91
N PRO A 357 8.64 2.68 -5.35
CA PRO A 357 8.34 3.15 -4.01
C PRO A 357 9.17 2.47 -2.92
N ALA A 358 9.48 1.17 -3.08
CA ALA A 358 10.36 0.45 -2.16
C ALA A 358 11.76 1.10 -2.09
N LEU A 359 12.33 1.49 -3.23
CA LEU A 359 13.62 2.18 -3.27
C LEU A 359 13.56 3.51 -2.52
N VAL A 360 12.51 4.31 -2.70
CA VAL A 360 12.40 5.58 -1.96
C VAL A 360 12.22 5.34 -0.47
N SER A 361 11.45 4.32 -0.06
CA SER A 361 11.36 3.91 1.33
C SER A 361 12.74 3.54 1.89
N PHE A 362 13.56 2.77 1.16
CA PHE A 362 14.90 2.40 1.61
C PHE A 362 15.79 3.64 1.83
N VAL A 363 15.74 4.61 0.91
CA VAL A 363 16.48 5.87 1.08
C VAL A 363 15.96 6.64 2.31
N TRP A 364 14.65 6.79 2.43
CA TRP A 364 14.03 7.52 3.54
C TRP A 364 14.40 6.93 4.89
N PHE A 365 14.19 5.62 5.09
CA PHE A 365 14.50 4.94 6.35
C PHE A 365 16.00 4.84 6.62
N SER A 366 16.86 4.84 5.59
CA SER A 366 18.31 4.98 5.80
C SER A 366 18.62 6.36 6.38
N VAL A 367 18.09 7.43 5.79
CA VAL A 367 18.36 8.82 6.19
C VAL A 367 17.88 9.06 7.62
N PHE A 368 16.60 8.85 7.89
CA PHE A 368 16.01 9.16 9.20
C PHE A 368 16.34 8.10 10.26
N GLY A 369 16.44 6.82 9.89
CA GLY A 369 16.74 5.75 10.82
C GLY A 369 18.18 5.78 11.33
N VAL A 370 19.16 5.94 10.44
CA VAL A 370 20.57 6.06 10.83
C VAL A 370 20.77 7.32 11.65
N LEU A 371 20.20 8.45 11.22
CA LEU A 371 20.24 9.70 11.99
C LEU A 371 19.66 9.49 13.40
N GLY A 372 18.44 8.94 13.50
CA GLY A 372 17.76 8.73 14.77
C GLY A 372 18.56 7.83 15.72
N ILE A 373 19.12 6.72 15.22
CA ILE A 373 19.95 5.82 16.03
C ILE A 373 21.25 6.52 16.47
N GLN A 374 21.93 7.28 15.59
CA GLN A 374 23.16 7.99 15.98
C GLN A 374 22.90 9.08 17.01
N THR A 375 21.87 9.89 16.80
CA THR A 375 21.49 10.93 17.75
C THR A 375 21.06 10.32 19.08
N GLY A 376 20.26 9.24 19.05
CA GLY A 376 19.85 8.52 20.25
C GLY A 376 21.01 7.84 20.99
N LYS A 377 22.05 7.39 20.28
CA LYS A 377 23.27 6.87 20.93
C LYS A 377 23.98 7.95 21.74
N ALA A 378 24.03 9.18 21.23
CA ALA A 378 24.57 10.34 21.93
C ALA A 378 23.63 10.86 23.04
N HIS A 379 22.32 10.72 22.85
CA HIS A 379 21.24 11.26 23.68
C HIS A 379 20.23 10.15 24.01
N GLN A 380 20.57 9.32 25.01
CA GLN A 380 19.86 8.07 25.31
C GLN A 380 18.40 8.24 25.74
N GLU A 381 18.01 9.43 26.20
CA GLU A 381 16.64 9.80 26.52
C GLU A 381 15.70 9.74 25.32
N LEU A 382 16.21 9.92 24.10
CA LEU A 382 15.42 9.85 22.86
C LEU A 382 14.87 8.44 22.60
N PHE A 383 15.48 7.40 23.17
CA PHE A 383 14.95 6.04 23.09
C PHE A 383 13.77 5.79 24.03
N LYS A 384 13.50 6.69 24.97
CA LYS A 384 12.44 6.57 25.99
C LYS A 384 11.23 7.45 25.70
N ILE A 385 11.36 8.46 24.85
CA ILE A 385 10.23 9.29 24.43
C ILE A 385 9.32 8.54 23.46
N SER A 386 8.07 8.98 23.38
CA SER A 386 7.04 8.31 22.59
C SER A 386 7.31 8.39 21.07
N PRO A 387 6.92 7.38 20.28
CA PRO A 387 7.18 7.32 18.84
C PRO A 387 6.75 8.58 18.08
N GLU A 388 5.60 9.15 18.44
CA GLU A 388 5.05 10.35 17.81
C GLU A 388 5.88 11.62 18.07
N THR A 389 6.77 11.61 19.06
CA THR A 389 7.65 12.74 19.42
C THR A 389 9.10 12.51 18.95
N GLN A 390 9.49 11.27 18.68
CA GLN A 390 10.90 10.90 18.44
C GLN A 390 11.58 11.69 17.32
N LEU A 391 10.90 11.93 16.20
CA LEU A 391 11.48 12.69 15.08
C LEU A 391 11.87 14.12 15.50
N PHE A 392 10.99 14.80 16.25
CA PHE A 392 11.21 16.16 16.73
C PHE A 392 12.33 16.21 17.78
N GLY A 393 12.39 15.20 18.65
CA GLY A 393 13.50 15.02 19.58
C GLY A 393 14.84 14.84 18.89
N VAL A 394 14.90 14.03 17.81
CA VAL A 394 16.11 13.88 17.00
C VAL A 394 16.51 15.22 16.37
N PHE A 395 15.56 15.96 15.78
CA PHE A 395 15.84 17.26 15.17
C PHE A 395 16.32 18.31 16.16
N HIS A 396 15.89 18.27 17.43
CA HIS A 396 16.35 19.19 18.47
C HIS A 396 17.88 19.23 18.60
N HIS A 397 18.54 18.09 18.40
CA HIS A 397 19.99 17.97 18.49
C HIS A 397 20.72 18.23 17.15
N LEU A 398 20.02 18.73 16.13
CA LEU A 398 20.60 19.05 14.83
C LEU A 398 20.65 20.57 14.59
N PRO A 399 21.62 21.05 13.80
CA PRO A 399 21.58 22.39 13.22
C PRO A 399 20.24 22.61 12.51
N MET A 400 19.64 23.79 12.70
CA MET A 400 18.33 24.14 12.14
C MET A 400 17.17 23.23 12.57
N GLY A 401 17.30 22.53 13.71
CA GLY A 401 16.31 21.58 14.24
C GLY A 401 14.87 22.10 14.30
N MET A 402 14.70 23.38 14.70
CA MET A 402 13.38 24.03 14.71
C MET A 402 12.79 24.17 13.31
N ALA A 403 13.59 24.57 12.32
CA ALA A 403 13.14 24.69 10.94
C ALA A 403 12.75 23.33 10.35
N LEU A 404 13.57 22.30 10.59
CA LEU A 404 13.26 20.91 10.18
C LEU A 404 11.96 20.41 10.82
N SER A 405 11.76 20.71 12.11
CA SER A 405 10.56 20.36 12.85
C SER A 405 9.31 21.05 12.32
N ILE A 406 9.39 22.34 11.98
CA ILE A 406 8.28 23.09 11.36
C ILE A 406 7.95 22.50 9.98
N ILE A 407 8.97 22.22 9.16
CA ILE A 407 8.77 21.58 7.84
C ILE A 407 8.08 20.22 8.00
N ALA A 408 8.52 19.40 8.96
CA ALA A 408 7.90 18.11 9.25
C ALA A 408 6.44 18.27 9.72
N LEU A 409 6.12 19.23 10.60
CA LEU A 409 4.74 19.50 11.01
C LEU A 409 3.84 19.89 9.81
N VAL A 410 4.33 20.77 8.94
CA VAL A 410 3.59 21.18 7.72
C VAL A 410 3.41 19.99 6.78
N LEU A 411 4.45 19.16 6.62
CA LEU A 411 4.40 17.94 5.81
C LEU A 411 3.37 16.93 6.35
N ILE A 412 3.36 16.68 7.66
CA ILE A 412 2.40 15.78 8.30
C ILE A 412 0.99 16.31 8.12
N GLY A 413 0.75 17.61 8.37
CA GLY A 413 -0.55 18.25 8.18
C GLY A 413 -1.03 18.18 6.72
N SER A 414 -0.15 18.43 5.75
CA SER A 414 -0.50 18.36 4.33
C SER A 414 -0.76 16.92 3.86
N PHE A 415 0.01 15.93 4.35
CA PHE A 415 -0.30 14.51 4.12
C PHE A 415 -1.64 14.12 4.73
N PHE A 416 -1.93 14.56 5.95
CA PHE A 416 -3.22 14.31 6.60
C PHE A 416 -4.38 14.77 5.72
N ILE A 417 -4.33 16.03 5.26
CA ILE A 417 -5.38 16.60 4.41
C ILE A 417 -5.49 15.83 3.09
N THR A 418 -4.36 15.58 2.42
CA THR A 418 -4.33 14.96 1.08
C THR A 418 -4.83 13.51 1.11
N SER A 419 -4.41 12.74 2.11
CA SER A 419 -4.82 11.34 2.29
C SER A 419 -6.29 11.23 2.64
N ALA A 420 -6.80 12.07 3.55
CA ALA A 420 -8.20 12.08 3.92
C ALA A 420 -9.11 12.48 2.76
N ASP A 421 -8.77 13.53 2.02
CA ASP A 421 -9.49 14.00 0.83
C ASP A 421 -9.58 12.91 -0.25
N SER A 422 -8.42 12.35 -0.62
CA SER A 422 -8.35 11.28 -1.62
C SER A 422 -9.17 10.06 -1.21
N ALA A 423 -9.13 9.69 0.07
CA ALA A 423 -9.88 8.55 0.58
C ALA A 423 -11.39 8.81 0.64
N THR A 424 -11.81 10.00 1.08
CA THR A 424 -13.21 10.45 1.03
C THR A 424 -13.76 10.33 -0.39
N PHE A 425 -12.97 10.75 -1.39
CA PHE A 425 -13.36 10.63 -2.78
C PHE A 425 -13.50 9.16 -3.20
N VAL A 426 -12.52 8.30 -2.91
CA VAL A 426 -12.59 6.86 -3.21
C VAL A 426 -13.79 6.16 -2.57
N LEU A 427 -14.06 6.44 -1.30
CA LEU A 427 -15.24 5.94 -0.59
C LEU A 427 -16.52 6.39 -1.28
N GLY A 428 -16.58 7.66 -1.70
CA GLY A 428 -17.70 8.19 -2.47
C GLY A 428 -17.94 7.41 -3.76
N MET A 429 -16.89 7.05 -4.49
CA MET A 429 -17.00 6.28 -5.73
C MET A 429 -17.46 4.84 -5.48
N GLN A 430 -16.84 4.16 -4.51
CA GLN A 430 -17.22 2.79 -4.12
C GLN A 430 -18.69 2.70 -3.69
N THR A 431 -19.20 3.75 -3.04
CA THR A 431 -20.56 3.80 -2.49
C THR A 431 -21.56 4.50 -3.42
N SER A 432 -21.15 4.82 -4.64
CA SER A 432 -21.99 5.45 -5.67
C SER A 432 -21.91 4.71 -7.01
N PHE A 433 -21.99 3.36 -6.96
CA PHE A 433 -21.96 2.46 -8.12
C PHE A 433 -20.70 2.60 -9.00
N GLY A 434 -19.59 3.09 -8.45
CA GLY A 434 -18.33 3.27 -9.19
C GLY A 434 -18.29 4.54 -10.04
N THR A 435 -19.21 5.50 -9.84
CA THR A 435 -19.16 6.80 -10.53
C THR A 435 -17.82 7.51 -10.28
N LEU A 436 -17.32 8.22 -11.29
CA LEU A 436 -16.10 9.03 -11.16
C LEU A 436 -16.37 10.39 -10.48
N GLU A 437 -17.65 10.78 -10.38
CA GLU A 437 -18.08 12.06 -9.82
C GLU A 437 -19.11 11.80 -8.71
N PRO A 438 -18.66 11.35 -7.53
CA PRO A 438 -19.55 11.11 -6.40
C PRO A 438 -20.06 12.44 -5.86
N ARG A 439 -21.32 12.42 -5.39
CA ARG A 439 -21.98 13.60 -4.82
C ARG A 439 -21.24 14.13 -3.60
N ASN A 440 -21.24 15.46 -3.47
CA ASN A 440 -20.61 16.12 -2.33
C ASN A 440 -21.19 15.67 -0.98
N THR A 441 -22.50 15.38 -0.90
CA THR A 441 -23.11 14.86 0.33
C THR A 441 -22.52 13.52 0.75
N ILE A 442 -22.34 12.58 -0.19
CA ILE A 442 -21.72 11.27 0.08
C ILE A 442 -20.26 11.44 0.52
N LYS A 443 -19.51 12.31 -0.17
CA LYS A 443 -18.13 12.64 0.22
C LYS A 443 -18.06 13.20 1.64
N VAL A 444 -18.87 14.21 1.96
CA VAL A 444 -18.91 14.81 3.30
C VAL A 444 -19.26 13.78 4.37
N SER A 445 -20.25 12.92 4.13
CA SER A 445 -20.60 11.83 5.05
C SER A 445 -19.43 10.90 5.33
N TRP A 446 -18.67 10.52 4.30
CA TRP A 446 -17.48 9.68 4.48
C TRP A 446 -16.32 10.41 5.15
N GLY A 447 -16.11 11.68 4.85
CA GLY A 447 -15.11 12.49 5.54
C GLY A 447 -15.37 12.58 7.05
N ILE A 448 -16.62 12.82 7.43
CA ILE A 448 -17.03 12.81 8.85
C ILE A 448 -16.85 11.42 9.46
N ALA A 449 -17.27 10.36 8.75
CA ALA A 449 -17.10 8.99 9.23
C ALA A 449 -15.62 8.61 9.48
N GLN A 450 -14.72 9.02 8.58
CA GLN A 450 -13.28 8.82 8.73
C GLN A 450 -12.72 9.52 9.97
N ALA A 451 -13.11 10.79 10.18
CA ALA A 451 -12.70 11.57 11.33
C ALA A 451 -13.22 10.97 12.64
N LEU A 452 -14.48 10.51 12.66
CA LEU A 452 -15.09 9.86 13.83
C LEU A 452 -14.41 8.54 14.17
N ILE A 453 -14.08 7.69 13.17
CA ILE A 453 -13.34 6.45 13.42
C ILE A 453 -11.92 6.78 13.94
N ALA A 454 -11.22 7.75 13.35
CA ALA A 454 -9.91 8.15 13.85
C ALA A 454 -10.00 8.62 15.31
N PHE A 455 -11.01 9.42 15.63
CA PHE A 455 -11.24 9.92 16.98
C PHE A 455 -11.56 8.81 17.99
N ILE A 456 -12.48 7.89 17.68
CA ILE A 456 -12.81 6.80 18.63
C ILE A 456 -11.64 5.82 18.84
N LEU A 457 -10.76 5.64 17.85
CA LEU A 457 -9.55 4.84 18.02
C LEU A 457 -8.56 5.51 18.98
N LEU A 458 -8.45 6.85 18.96
CA LEU A 458 -7.66 7.58 19.95
C LEU A 458 -8.29 7.53 21.35
N LEU A 459 -9.62 7.71 21.44
CA LEU A 459 -10.35 7.61 22.71
C LEU A 459 -10.27 6.22 23.33
N ALA A 460 -10.30 5.16 22.53
CA ALA A 460 -10.16 3.78 23.00
C ALA A 460 -8.80 3.53 23.68
N GLY A 461 -7.79 4.34 23.36
CA GLY A 461 -6.49 4.34 24.02
C GLY A 461 -6.39 5.24 25.25
N GLY A 462 -7.50 5.80 25.76
CA GLY A 462 -7.52 6.60 26.99
C GLY A 462 -6.67 7.88 26.94
N GLY A 463 -6.37 8.39 25.74
CA GLY A 463 -5.59 9.61 25.53
C GLY A 463 -4.08 9.50 25.75
N ASP A 464 -3.56 8.32 26.11
CA ASP A 464 -2.12 8.03 26.08
C ASP A 464 -1.69 7.62 24.67
N GLY A 465 -0.62 8.22 24.15
CA GLY A 465 -0.12 7.98 22.80
C GLY A 465 0.21 6.50 22.54
N SER A 466 0.70 5.78 23.55
CA SER A 466 1.05 4.37 23.41
C SER A 466 -0.16 3.45 23.27
N GLN A 467 -1.19 3.68 24.08
CA GLN A 467 -2.44 2.91 24.06
C GLN A 467 -3.30 3.28 22.85
N ALA A 468 -3.32 4.56 22.48
CA ALA A 468 -3.96 5.03 21.25
C ALA A 468 -3.34 4.37 20.02
N LEU A 469 -2.00 4.28 19.98
CA LEU A 469 -1.30 3.55 18.92
C LEU A 469 -1.69 2.06 18.91
N ASN A 470 -1.79 1.40 20.06
CA ASN A 470 -2.23 0.01 20.13
C ASN A 470 -3.66 -0.17 19.57
N ALA A 471 -4.61 0.69 19.95
CA ALA A 471 -5.99 0.63 19.46
C ALA A 471 -6.05 0.82 17.92
N ILE A 472 -5.26 1.75 17.39
CA ILE A 472 -5.05 1.95 15.96
C ILE A 472 -4.52 0.66 15.29
N GLN A 473 -3.49 0.04 15.85
CA GLN A 473 -2.91 -1.21 15.33
C GLN A 473 -3.92 -2.37 15.36
N SER A 474 -4.69 -2.50 16.44
CA SER A 474 -5.75 -3.52 16.59
C SER A 474 -6.79 -3.40 15.49
N ALA A 475 -7.27 -2.19 15.20
CA ALA A 475 -8.26 -1.97 14.15
C ALA A 475 -7.73 -2.37 12.75
N ALA A 476 -6.47 -2.06 12.44
CA ALA A 476 -5.84 -2.44 11.18
C ALA A 476 -5.81 -3.97 10.98
N ILE A 477 -5.40 -4.72 12.01
CA ILE A 477 -5.31 -6.19 11.95
C ILE A 477 -6.70 -6.82 11.84
N ILE A 478 -7.68 -6.34 12.60
CA ILE A 478 -9.03 -6.89 12.59
C ILE A 478 -9.71 -6.68 11.24
N SER A 479 -9.65 -5.46 10.70
CA SER A 479 -10.29 -5.13 9.42
C SER A 479 -9.64 -5.81 8.22
N ALA A 480 -8.34 -6.12 8.31
CA ALA A 480 -7.60 -6.80 7.26
C ALA A 480 -8.02 -8.25 7.04
N LEU A 481 -8.36 -9.00 8.09
CA LEU A 481 -8.65 -10.43 8.00
C LEU A 481 -9.82 -10.78 7.06
N PRO A 482 -10.99 -10.13 7.12
CA PRO A 482 -12.04 -10.42 6.15
C PRO A 482 -11.68 -9.91 4.74
N PHE A 483 -10.97 -8.77 4.65
CA PHE A 483 -10.59 -8.20 3.36
C PHE A 483 -9.49 -9.03 2.65
N SER A 484 -8.62 -9.71 3.40
CA SER A 484 -7.56 -10.55 2.85
C SER A 484 -8.13 -11.72 2.04
N ILE A 485 -9.29 -12.25 2.42
CA ILE A 485 -10.04 -13.24 1.65
C ILE A 485 -10.48 -12.65 0.30
N VAL A 486 -10.94 -11.39 0.29
CA VAL A 486 -11.29 -10.69 -0.95
C VAL A 486 -10.06 -10.55 -1.85
N VAL A 487 -8.91 -10.16 -1.32
CA VAL A 487 -7.65 -10.04 -2.08
C VAL A 487 -7.24 -11.37 -2.73
N ILE A 488 -7.36 -12.49 -2.00
CA ILE A 488 -7.10 -13.84 -2.55
C ILE A 488 -8.03 -14.11 -3.74
N LEU A 489 -9.33 -13.83 -3.59
CA LEU A 489 -10.31 -14.02 -4.67
C LEU A 489 -10.01 -13.11 -5.87
N MET A 490 -9.55 -11.87 -5.65
CA MET A 490 -9.14 -10.95 -6.71
C MET A 490 -7.96 -11.50 -7.51
N MET A 491 -6.95 -12.06 -6.85
CA MET A 491 -5.80 -12.68 -7.51
C MET A 491 -6.22 -13.87 -8.37
N ILE A 492 -7.03 -14.78 -7.83
CA ILE A 492 -7.53 -15.96 -8.56
C ILE A 492 -8.38 -15.50 -9.76
N SER A 493 -9.25 -14.51 -9.56
CA SER A 493 -10.17 -14.00 -10.57
C SER A 493 -9.43 -13.37 -11.73
N PHE A 494 -8.48 -12.48 -11.42
CA PHE A 494 -7.60 -11.87 -12.41
C PHE A 494 -6.79 -12.93 -13.16
N TYR A 495 -6.16 -13.87 -12.46
CA TYR A 495 -5.34 -14.91 -13.11
C TYR A 495 -6.16 -15.77 -14.07
N LYS A 496 -7.36 -16.18 -13.66
CA LYS A 496 -8.27 -16.99 -14.48
C LYS A 496 -8.56 -16.31 -15.81
N ASP A 497 -9.01 -15.05 -15.77
CA ASP A 497 -9.41 -14.29 -16.95
C ASP A 497 -8.21 -13.87 -17.81
N ALA A 498 -7.16 -13.33 -17.18
CA ALA A 498 -5.95 -12.90 -17.88
C ALA A 498 -5.23 -14.07 -18.56
N ASN A 499 -5.20 -15.26 -17.94
CA ASN A 499 -4.62 -16.45 -18.56
C ASN A 499 -5.47 -16.98 -19.73
N GLN A 500 -6.80 -16.91 -19.65
CA GLN A 500 -7.67 -17.22 -20.79
C GLN A 500 -7.41 -16.26 -21.96
N GLU A 501 -7.35 -14.96 -21.67
CA GLU A 501 -7.11 -13.95 -22.70
C GLU A 501 -5.70 -14.07 -23.31
N ARG A 502 -4.66 -14.33 -22.51
CA ARG A 502 -3.30 -14.54 -23.04
C ARG A 502 -3.27 -15.71 -24.02
N LYS A 503 -3.99 -16.81 -23.72
CA LYS A 503 -4.04 -18.01 -24.56
C LYS A 503 -4.76 -17.71 -25.86
N PHE A 504 -5.88 -16.99 -25.80
CA PHE A 504 -6.60 -16.52 -26.98
C PHE A 504 -5.72 -15.65 -27.89
N LEU A 505 -4.91 -14.77 -27.31
CA LEU A 505 -3.96 -13.92 -28.05
C LEU A 505 -2.67 -14.64 -28.47
N GLY A 506 -2.52 -15.94 -28.18
CA GLY A 506 -1.30 -16.71 -28.51
C GLY A 506 -0.05 -16.27 -27.73
N LEU A 507 -0.20 -15.52 -26.64
CA LEU A 507 0.90 -15.05 -25.80
C LEU A 507 1.44 -16.21 -24.95
N THR A 508 2.44 -16.92 -25.47
CA THR A 508 3.03 -18.12 -24.86
C THR A 508 4.52 -17.91 -24.56
N LEU A 509 5.05 -18.67 -23.59
CA LEU A 509 6.51 -18.78 -23.37
C LEU A 509 7.13 -19.77 -24.35
N THR A 510 6.38 -20.82 -24.71
CA THR A 510 6.80 -21.85 -25.66
C THR A 510 6.41 -21.45 -27.08
N PRO A 511 7.16 -21.88 -28.12
CA PRO A 511 6.80 -21.64 -29.51
C PRO A 511 5.36 -22.09 -29.80
N ASN A 512 4.64 -21.33 -30.63
CA ASN A 512 3.30 -21.71 -31.08
C ASN A 512 3.40 -23.06 -31.81
N LYS A 513 2.70 -24.09 -31.29
CA LYS A 513 2.74 -25.45 -31.84
C LYS A 513 2.36 -25.52 -33.31
N HIS A 514 1.42 -24.71 -33.78
CA HIS A 514 1.04 -24.66 -35.19
C HIS A 514 2.16 -24.08 -36.05
N ARG A 515 2.75 -22.94 -35.67
CA ARG A 515 3.93 -22.40 -36.38
C ARG A 515 5.13 -23.35 -36.33
N LEU A 516 5.31 -24.08 -35.23
CA LEU A 516 6.35 -25.08 -35.11
C LEU A 516 6.10 -26.25 -36.07
N GLN A 517 4.85 -26.69 -36.19
CA GLN A 517 4.45 -27.71 -37.17
C GLN A 517 4.63 -27.23 -38.61
N GLU A 518 4.20 -26.01 -38.93
CA GLU A 518 4.42 -25.38 -40.25
C GLU A 518 5.91 -25.27 -40.57
N TYR A 519 6.74 -24.85 -39.61
CA TYR A 519 8.19 -24.77 -39.78
C TYR A 519 8.81 -26.16 -40.03
N VAL A 520 8.38 -27.20 -39.30
CA VAL A 520 8.87 -28.58 -39.48
C VAL A 520 8.45 -29.12 -40.86
N GLN A 521 7.22 -28.84 -41.30
CA GLN A 521 6.73 -29.24 -42.62
C GLN A 521 7.50 -28.53 -43.74
N TYR A 522 7.73 -27.22 -43.59
CA TYR A 522 8.52 -26.44 -44.54
C TYR A 522 9.96 -26.97 -44.64
N GLN A 523 10.62 -27.27 -43.51
CA GLN A 523 11.95 -27.89 -43.54
C GLN A 523 11.97 -29.26 -44.23
N GLN A 524 10.92 -30.07 -44.06
CA GLN A 524 10.82 -31.35 -44.76
C GLN A 524 10.68 -31.16 -46.27
N GLN A 525 9.86 -30.20 -46.71
CA GLN A 525 9.72 -29.87 -48.14
C GLN A 525 11.01 -29.35 -48.74
N ASP A 526 11.67 -28.39 -48.08
CA ASP A 526 12.94 -27.81 -48.53
C ASP A 526 14.04 -28.88 -48.66
N TYR A 527 14.08 -29.84 -47.74
CA TYR A 527 14.99 -30.99 -47.80
C TYR A 527 14.64 -31.97 -48.93
N GLU A 528 13.36 -32.23 -49.18
CA GLU A 528 12.92 -33.08 -50.29
C GLU A 528 13.26 -32.45 -51.65
N ASP A 529 13.04 -31.14 -51.78
CA ASP A 529 13.38 -30.37 -52.98
C ASP A 529 14.89 -30.38 -53.26
N ASP A 530 15.74 -30.17 -52.24
CA ASP A 530 17.21 -30.27 -52.37
C ASP A 530 17.68 -31.68 -52.78
N ILE A 531 17.02 -32.74 -52.29
CA ILE A 531 17.29 -34.11 -52.75
C ILE A 531 16.90 -34.31 -54.21
N LEU A 532 15.75 -33.79 -54.62
CA LEU A 532 15.27 -33.89 -56.00
C LEU A 532 16.20 -33.17 -56.96
N GLU A 533 16.63 -31.95 -56.61
CA GLU A 533 17.55 -31.14 -57.41
C GLU A 533 18.91 -31.84 -57.57
N LYS A 534 19.45 -32.41 -56.47
CA LYS A 534 20.69 -33.23 -56.53
C LYS A 534 20.53 -34.48 -57.38
N ARG A 535 19.38 -35.16 -57.34
CA ARG A 535 19.10 -36.34 -58.18
C ARG A 535 18.98 -35.98 -59.65
N GLU A 536 18.37 -34.84 -59.95
CA GLU A 536 18.20 -34.34 -61.31
C GLU A 536 19.54 -33.92 -61.91
N ALA A 537 20.36 -33.19 -61.15
CA ALA A 537 21.74 -32.88 -61.52
C ALA A 537 22.56 -34.15 -61.81
N ARG A 538 22.40 -35.21 -61.00
CA ARG A 538 23.08 -36.50 -61.20
C ARG A 538 22.61 -37.21 -62.47
N ARG A 539 21.30 -37.26 -62.72
CA ARG A 539 20.73 -37.83 -63.97
C ARG A 539 21.20 -37.07 -65.21
N ASN A 540 21.28 -35.74 -65.14
CA ASN A 540 21.74 -34.93 -66.24
C ASN A 540 23.23 -35.16 -66.52
N ALA A 541 24.06 -35.33 -65.47
CA ALA A 541 25.46 -35.69 -65.62
C ALA A 541 25.65 -37.11 -66.22
N GLU A 542 24.78 -38.07 -65.87
CA GLU A 542 24.81 -39.42 -66.45
C GLU A 542 24.38 -39.45 -67.93
N LYS A 543 23.44 -38.59 -68.35
CA LYS A 543 23.03 -38.46 -69.76
C LYS A 543 24.08 -37.78 -70.65
N GLN A 544 25.05 -37.09 -70.07
CA GLN A 544 26.14 -36.41 -70.79
C GLN A 544 27.41 -37.26 -70.92
N LYS A 545 27.45 -38.44 -70.28
CA LYS A 545 28.45 -39.48 -70.52
C LYS A 545 27.91 -40.49 -71.53
#